data_AF-A0A938CLQ8-F1
#
_entry.id   AF-A0A938CLQ8-F1
#
_cell.length_a   1.000
_cell.length_b   1.000
_cell.length_c   1.000
_cell.angle_alpha   90.00
_cell.angle_beta   90.00
_cell.angle_gamma   90.00
#
_symmetry.space_group_name_H-M   'P 1'
#
loop_
_entity.id
_entity.type
_entity.pdbx_description
1 polymer ?
#
loop_
_entity_poly.entity_id
_entity_poly.type
_entity_poly.pdbx_seq_one_letter_code
_entity_poly.pdbx_strand_id
1 'polypeptide(L)'
;MGGCGPAWGAALLLGALLSATAAADARFLRPRPDAPAPVWGLRDGLRFAVWPGAVDGWGEGGPRGLIRVGYPAAPDGSVLLVNFIAIEPIVQGQAWRGFSELEASAEDGQPGKRLDAGPPPGVSWTPAAAEPTYPGQVEALPDGEARLTVGLRVERFASGAHVYLLASVRTDRPDELTLQAFAEEDSAPLAACILTATMGNLERLRELHLRDRVVTCRELYPHFQGDG
;
A
#
# COMPACT_ATOMS: atom_id res chain seq x y z
N MET A 1 48.33 -39.55 5.60
CA MET A 1 46.94 -40.05 5.60
C MET A 1 46.06 -38.95 6.16
N GLY A 2 45.54 -38.08 5.29
CA GLY A 2 44.68 -36.95 5.67
C GLY A 2 43.23 -37.27 5.33
N GLY A 3 42.35 -37.26 6.33
CA GLY A 3 40.91 -37.41 6.16
C GLY A 3 40.25 -36.04 5.98
N CYS A 4 39.62 -35.85 4.83
CA CYS A 4 38.78 -34.71 4.51
C CYS A 4 37.34 -35.03 4.98
N GLY A 5 36.77 -34.23 5.88
CA GLY A 5 35.37 -34.35 6.33
C GLY A 5 34.40 -33.56 5.42
N PRO A 6 33.11 -33.93 5.34
CA PRO A 6 32.24 -33.49 4.26
C PRO A 6 31.63 -32.10 4.53
N ALA A 7 31.77 -31.17 3.58
CA ALA A 7 31.12 -29.87 3.52
C ALA A 7 29.65 -29.96 3.02
N TRP A 8 28.80 -30.73 3.71
CA TRP A 8 27.43 -31.02 3.23
C TRP A 8 26.34 -30.16 3.91
N GLY A 9 26.70 -29.32 4.90
CA GLY A 9 25.74 -28.51 5.65
C GLY A 9 25.32 -27.18 5.00
N ALA A 10 26.18 -26.56 4.17
CA ALA A 10 25.94 -25.21 3.64
C ALA A 10 24.98 -25.18 2.44
N ALA A 11 24.99 -26.22 1.60
CA ALA A 11 24.17 -26.27 0.38
C ALA A 11 22.67 -26.46 0.64
N LEU A 12 22.31 -27.19 1.70
CA LEU A 12 20.91 -27.46 2.07
C LEU A 12 20.21 -26.24 2.68
N LEU A 13 20.93 -25.42 3.45
CA LEU A 13 20.41 -24.17 4.03
C LEU A 13 20.15 -23.10 2.96
N LEU A 14 21.03 -22.98 1.95
CA LEU A 14 20.84 -22.07 0.82
C LEU A 14 19.66 -22.47 -0.08
N GLY A 15 19.49 -23.76 -0.37
CA GLY A 15 18.37 -24.25 -1.19
C GLY A 15 16.99 -24.10 -0.54
N ALA A 16 16.92 -24.28 0.78
CA ALA A 16 15.67 -24.11 1.54
C ALA A 16 15.23 -22.64 1.61
N LEU A 17 16.17 -21.70 1.80
CA LEU A 17 15.88 -20.27 1.81
C LEU A 17 15.40 -19.78 0.43
N LEU A 18 16.07 -20.17 -0.67
CA LEU A 18 15.65 -19.81 -2.04
C LEU A 18 14.24 -20.33 -2.40
N SER A 19 13.87 -21.53 -1.93
CA SER A 19 12.57 -22.14 -2.20
C SER A 19 11.43 -21.48 -1.41
N ALA A 20 11.68 -21.10 -0.16
CA ALA A 20 10.69 -20.41 0.67
C ALA A 20 10.38 -19.00 0.16
N THR A 21 11.39 -18.25 -0.30
CA THR A 21 11.18 -16.92 -0.89
C THR A 21 10.39 -17.01 -2.19
N ALA A 22 10.66 -17.99 -3.05
CA ALA A 22 9.93 -18.19 -4.30
C ALA A 22 8.45 -18.56 -4.08
N ALA A 23 8.17 -19.41 -3.08
CA ALA A 23 6.80 -19.79 -2.72
C ALA A 23 6.01 -18.60 -2.12
N ALA A 24 6.65 -17.79 -1.27
CA ALA A 24 6.03 -16.58 -0.75
C ALA A 24 5.82 -15.52 -1.85
N ASP A 25 6.77 -15.37 -2.78
CA ASP A 25 6.67 -14.45 -3.91
C ASP A 25 5.48 -14.77 -4.82
N ALA A 26 5.20 -16.06 -5.02
CA ALA A 26 4.08 -16.53 -5.83
C ALA A 26 2.71 -16.10 -5.28
N ARG A 27 2.58 -15.89 -3.96
CA ARG A 27 1.33 -15.44 -3.30
C ARG A 27 1.04 -13.96 -3.58
N PHE A 28 2.06 -13.16 -3.89
CA PHE A 28 1.87 -11.73 -4.15
C PHE A 28 1.42 -11.45 -5.59
N LEU A 29 0.55 -10.45 -5.71
CA LEU A 29 0.25 -9.74 -6.94
C LEU A 29 1.11 -8.47 -6.97
N ARG A 30 1.88 -8.26 -8.04
CA ARG A 30 2.85 -7.16 -8.17
C ARG A 30 3.06 -6.81 -9.65
N PRO A 31 3.42 -5.56 -10.00
CA PRO A 31 3.81 -5.19 -11.34
C PRO A 31 4.96 -6.05 -11.88
N ARG A 32 4.91 -6.37 -13.18
CA ARG A 32 5.95 -7.09 -13.92
C ARG A 32 6.22 -6.41 -15.25
N PRO A 33 7.37 -6.66 -15.91
CA PRO A 33 7.66 -6.06 -17.21
C PRO A 33 6.58 -6.30 -18.28
N ASP A 34 5.91 -7.45 -18.24
CA ASP A 34 4.82 -7.86 -19.14
C ASP A 34 3.42 -7.46 -18.65
N ALA A 35 3.31 -7.02 -17.39
CA ALA A 35 2.07 -6.56 -16.76
C ALA A 35 2.39 -5.41 -15.79
N PRO A 36 2.69 -4.21 -16.32
CA PRO A 36 3.26 -3.11 -15.54
C PRO A 36 2.23 -2.33 -14.72
N ALA A 37 0.96 -2.73 -14.74
CA ALA A 37 -0.09 -1.99 -14.03
C ALA A 37 0.25 -1.83 -12.53
N PRO A 38 0.08 -0.62 -11.94
CA PRO A 38 0.42 -0.33 -10.54
C PRO A 38 -0.60 -0.95 -9.57
N VAL A 39 -0.58 -2.28 -9.47
CA VAL A 39 -1.45 -3.08 -8.62
C VAL A 39 -0.60 -4.04 -7.80
N TRP A 40 -0.77 -3.99 -6.48
CA TRP A 40 -0.06 -4.81 -5.51
C TRP A 40 -1.05 -5.51 -4.58
N GLY A 41 -0.58 -6.52 -3.86
CA GLY A 41 -1.36 -7.19 -2.83
C GLY A 41 -1.15 -8.69 -2.83
N LEU A 42 -2.16 -9.41 -2.37
CA LEU A 42 -2.19 -10.87 -2.38
C LEU A 42 -3.15 -11.37 -3.46
N ARG A 43 -2.82 -12.50 -4.08
CA ARG A 43 -3.72 -13.15 -5.05
C ARG A 43 -5.05 -13.53 -4.41
N ASP A 44 -4.98 -14.08 -3.20
CA ASP A 44 -6.13 -14.59 -2.45
C ASP A 44 -6.51 -13.67 -1.27
N GLY A 45 -6.20 -12.38 -1.35
CA GLY A 45 -6.45 -11.41 -0.27
C GLY A 45 -6.58 -9.98 -0.78
N LEU A 46 -6.43 -9.01 0.13
CA LEU A 46 -6.50 -7.58 -0.18
C LEU A 46 -5.48 -7.18 -1.27
N ARG A 47 -5.94 -6.29 -2.13
CA ARG A 47 -5.20 -5.66 -3.22
C ARG A 47 -5.31 -4.16 -3.09
N PHE A 48 -4.27 -3.47 -3.51
CA PHE A 48 -4.29 -2.02 -3.63
C PHE A 48 -3.64 -1.56 -4.93
N ALA A 49 -4.08 -0.40 -5.41
CA ALA A 49 -3.55 0.20 -6.61
C ALA A 49 -3.52 1.72 -6.49
N VAL A 50 -2.72 2.37 -7.31
CA VAL A 50 -2.78 3.82 -7.55
C VAL A 50 -3.04 4.05 -9.03
N TRP A 51 -3.56 5.21 -9.41
CA TRP A 51 -3.76 5.54 -10.83
C TRP A 51 -2.42 5.41 -11.61
N PRO A 52 -2.40 4.86 -12.84
CA PRO A 52 -3.54 4.37 -13.65
C PRO A 52 -3.87 2.87 -13.45
N GLY A 53 -3.82 2.36 -12.23
CA GLY A 53 -4.15 0.97 -11.89
C GLY A 53 -5.59 0.79 -11.38
N ALA A 54 -6.23 -0.31 -11.80
CA ALA A 54 -7.53 -0.75 -11.31
C ALA A 54 -7.38 -2.06 -10.50
N VAL A 55 -7.99 -2.13 -9.31
CA VAL A 55 -7.99 -3.37 -8.51
C VAL A 55 -9.04 -4.38 -9.00
N ASP A 56 -10.12 -3.89 -9.61
CA ASP A 56 -11.27 -4.63 -10.13
C ASP A 56 -11.17 -4.89 -11.65
N GLY A 57 -10.12 -4.38 -12.30
CA GLY A 57 -9.86 -4.57 -13.73
C GLY A 57 -10.63 -3.63 -14.66
N TRP A 58 -11.34 -2.63 -14.14
CA TRP A 58 -12.16 -1.72 -14.95
C TRP A 58 -11.47 -0.35 -15.17
N GLY A 59 -11.19 -0.04 -16.45
CA GLY A 59 -10.62 1.25 -16.86
C GLY A 59 -9.28 1.57 -16.20
N GLU A 60 -9.08 2.82 -15.80
CA GLU A 60 -7.89 3.29 -15.07
C GLU A 60 -8.08 3.26 -13.53
N GLY A 61 -9.11 2.56 -13.06
CA GLY A 61 -9.38 2.35 -11.64
C GLY A 61 -9.91 3.56 -10.88
N GLY A 62 -10.44 4.58 -11.57
CA GLY A 62 -11.07 5.75 -10.93
C GLY A 62 -10.17 6.99 -10.85
N PRO A 63 -10.47 7.95 -9.94
CA PRO A 63 -9.79 9.24 -9.91
C PRO A 63 -8.31 9.13 -9.50
N ARG A 64 -7.50 10.08 -9.94
CA ARG A 64 -6.11 10.23 -9.47
C ARG A 64 -6.09 10.77 -8.03
N GLY A 65 -4.96 10.61 -7.34
CA GLY A 65 -4.81 11.09 -5.96
C GLY A 65 -5.41 10.18 -4.90
N LEU A 66 -5.87 8.98 -5.27
CA LEU A 66 -6.48 8.02 -4.36
C LEU A 66 -5.77 6.67 -4.43
N ILE A 67 -5.65 6.00 -3.29
CA ILE A 67 -5.28 4.59 -3.22
C ILE A 67 -6.57 3.78 -3.35
N ARG A 68 -6.66 2.92 -4.37
CA ARG A 68 -7.78 1.98 -4.50
C ARG A 68 -7.50 0.77 -3.63
N VAL A 69 -8.51 0.26 -2.95
CA VAL A 69 -8.44 -0.98 -2.18
C VAL A 69 -9.50 -1.92 -2.70
N GLY A 70 -9.11 -3.15 -3.02
CA GLY A 70 -9.99 -4.19 -3.53
C GLY A 70 -9.82 -5.51 -2.81
N TYR A 71 -10.88 -6.31 -2.80
CA TYR A 71 -10.90 -7.62 -2.14
C TYR A 71 -11.61 -8.68 -3.01
N PRO A 72 -11.06 -9.89 -3.16
CA PRO A 72 -11.63 -10.96 -4.00
C PRO A 72 -12.82 -11.66 -3.29
N ALA A 73 -13.87 -10.90 -2.98
CA ALA A 73 -15.07 -11.39 -2.30
C ALA A 73 -16.27 -11.66 -3.21
N ALA A 74 -16.16 -11.39 -4.51
CA ALA A 74 -17.27 -11.66 -5.41
C ALA A 74 -17.50 -13.18 -5.56
N PRO A 75 -18.76 -13.66 -5.69
CA PRO A 75 -19.05 -15.09 -5.85
C PRO A 75 -18.39 -15.74 -7.07
N ASP A 76 -18.07 -14.95 -8.10
CA ASP A 76 -17.36 -15.40 -9.31
C ASP A 76 -15.83 -15.32 -9.18
N GLY A 77 -15.32 -14.96 -8.01
CA GLY A 77 -13.89 -14.78 -7.73
C GLY A 77 -13.31 -13.45 -8.22
N SER A 78 -14.14 -12.54 -8.76
CA SER A 78 -13.69 -11.21 -9.14
C SER A 78 -13.38 -10.33 -7.92
N VAL A 79 -12.56 -9.31 -8.13
CA VAL A 79 -12.21 -8.34 -7.10
C VAL A 79 -13.25 -7.24 -7.06
N LEU A 80 -13.81 -7.00 -5.88
CA LEU A 80 -14.65 -5.86 -5.61
C LEU A 80 -13.77 -4.70 -5.16
N LEU A 81 -13.94 -3.52 -5.76
CA LEU A 81 -13.44 -2.27 -5.21
C LEU A 81 -14.17 -2.01 -3.88
N VAL A 82 -13.45 -2.07 -2.76
CA VAL A 82 -14.03 -1.90 -1.43
C VAL A 82 -13.90 -0.48 -0.92
N ASN A 83 -12.86 0.25 -1.34
CA ASN A 83 -12.62 1.62 -0.89
C ASN A 83 -11.67 2.42 -1.77
N PHE A 84 -11.72 3.74 -1.61
CA PHE A 84 -10.64 4.66 -1.97
C PHE A 84 -10.10 5.32 -0.71
N ILE A 85 -8.78 5.47 -0.62
CA ILE A 85 -8.11 6.19 0.47
C ILE A 85 -7.51 7.48 -0.06
N ALA A 86 -7.95 8.61 0.48
CA ALA A 86 -7.38 9.94 0.27
C ALA A 86 -6.29 10.25 1.30
N ILE A 87 -5.37 11.13 0.92
CA ILE A 87 -4.22 11.57 1.72
C ILE A 87 -4.36 13.08 1.95
N GLU A 88 -4.54 13.45 3.20
CA GLU A 88 -4.94 14.82 3.58
C GLU A 88 -4.00 15.39 4.65
N PRO A 89 -2.84 15.96 4.26
CA PRO A 89 -1.91 16.55 5.20
C PRO A 89 -2.40 17.91 5.70
N ILE A 90 -2.09 18.21 6.97
CA ILE A 90 -2.31 19.51 7.60
C ILE A 90 -0.94 20.05 8.01
N VAL A 91 -0.55 21.20 7.45
CA VAL A 91 0.68 21.90 7.81
C VAL A 91 0.48 22.64 9.14
N GLN A 92 1.51 22.67 9.98
CA GLN A 92 1.48 23.39 11.26
C GLN A 92 1.12 24.87 11.07
N GLY A 93 0.21 25.36 11.92
CA GLY A 93 -0.28 26.73 11.87
C GLY A 93 -1.33 27.00 10.78
N GLN A 94 -1.66 26.02 9.93
CA GLN A 94 -2.76 26.14 8.97
C GLN A 94 -4.05 25.49 9.52
N ALA A 95 -5.20 26.10 9.19
CA ALA A 95 -6.51 25.61 9.60
C ALA A 95 -7.19 24.70 8.56
N TRP A 96 -6.57 24.52 7.40
CA TRP A 96 -7.08 23.73 6.29
C TRP A 96 -6.13 22.57 5.98
N ARG A 97 -6.68 21.51 5.38
CA ARG A 97 -5.95 20.32 4.95
C ARG A 97 -5.82 20.30 3.43
N GLY A 98 -4.75 19.69 2.94
CA GLY A 98 -4.66 19.33 1.53
C GLY A 98 -5.59 18.17 1.21
N PHE A 99 -5.91 18.00 -0.07
CA PHE A 99 -6.78 16.93 -0.56
C PHE A 99 -6.15 16.29 -1.79
N SER A 100 -5.60 15.09 -1.63
CA SER A 100 -4.87 14.43 -2.72
C SER A 100 -5.74 14.17 -3.94
N GLU A 101 -7.05 14.00 -3.78
CA GLU A 101 -8.01 13.73 -4.85
C GLU A 101 -8.56 14.98 -5.53
N LEU A 102 -8.53 16.14 -4.86
CA LEU A 102 -9.12 17.39 -5.37
C LEU A 102 -8.08 18.39 -5.86
N GLU A 103 -6.90 18.42 -5.25
CA GLU A 103 -5.84 19.34 -5.68
C GLU A 103 -5.31 18.94 -7.05
N ALA A 104 -5.22 19.92 -7.95
CA ALA A 104 -4.61 19.70 -9.24
C ALA A 104 -3.11 19.40 -9.09
N SER A 105 -2.60 18.53 -9.96
CA SER A 105 -1.17 18.31 -10.05
C SER A 105 -0.46 19.55 -10.58
N ALA A 106 0.65 19.93 -9.95
CA ALA A 106 1.53 20.98 -10.42
C ALA A 106 2.34 20.55 -11.65
N GLU A 107 2.48 19.24 -11.91
CA GLU A 107 3.25 18.70 -13.04
C GLU A 107 2.45 18.77 -14.35
N ASP A 108 1.15 18.47 -14.31
CA ASP A 108 0.31 18.38 -15.52
C ASP A 108 -1.02 19.12 -15.47
N GLY A 109 -1.37 19.76 -14.35
CA GLY A 109 -2.60 20.52 -14.17
C GLY A 109 -3.88 19.69 -14.06
N GLN A 110 -3.80 18.35 -14.15
CA GLN A 110 -4.98 17.48 -14.07
C GLN A 110 -5.48 17.36 -12.61
N PRO A 111 -6.77 17.09 -12.37
CA PRO A 111 -7.29 16.86 -11.03
C PRO A 111 -6.62 15.68 -10.31
N GLY A 112 -6.40 15.84 -9.01
CA GLY A 112 -5.73 14.87 -8.14
C GLY A 112 -4.21 14.92 -8.23
N LYS A 113 -3.54 14.71 -7.10
CA LYS A 113 -2.09 14.62 -6.95
C LYS A 113 -1.54 13.32 -7.52
N ARG A 114 -0.35 13.36 -8.11
CA ARG A 114 0.33 12.14 -8.57
C ARG A 114 0.78 11.27 -7.38
N LEU A 115 0.63 9.97 -7.54
CA LEU A 115 1.09 8.94 -6.60
C LEU A 115 2.02 8.00 -7.35
N ASP A 116 3.31 8.10 -7.05
CA ASP A 116 4.33 7.30 -7.71
C ASP A 116 4.82 6.17 -6.80
N ALA A 117 4.78 4.93 -7.32
CA ALA A 117 5.32 3.79 -6.61
C ALA A 117 6.84 3.74 -6.73
N GLY A 118 7.51 3.58 -5.60
CA GLY A 118 8.95 3.50 -5.51
C GLY A 118 9.43 2.68 -4.32
N PRO A 119 10.75 2.48 -4.21
CA PRO A 119 11.33 1.77 -3.08
C PRO A 119 11.08 2.53 -1.77
N PRO A 120 10.85 1.81 -0.65
CA PRO A 120 10.93 2.39 0.68
C PRO A 120 12.28 3.08 0.93
N PRO A 121 12.36 4.04 1.88
CA PRO A 121 13.63 4.65 2.26
C PRO A 121 14.70 3.60 2.59
N GLY A 122 15.93 3.82 2.10
CA GLY A 122 17.05 2.90 2.29
C GLY A 122 17.11 1.70 1.34
N VAL A 123 16.11 1.53 0.47
CA VAL A 123 16.09 0.47 -0.53
C VAL A 123 16.50 1.04 -1.89
N SER A 124 17.56 0.49 -2.48
CA SER A 124 17.96 0.84 -3.85
C SER A 124 17.17 0.01 -4.85
N TRP A 125 16.67 0.68 -5.90
CA TRP A 125 16.04 0.02 -7.03
C TRP A 125 16.38 0.74 -8.31
N THR A 126 16.64 -0.03 -9.37
CA THR A 126 16.92 0.48 -10.70
C THR A 126 15.92 -0.17 -11.67
N PRO A 127 15.11 0.61 -12.40
CA PRO A 127 14.19 0.07 -13.37
C PRO A 127 14.93 -0.69 -14.47
N ALA A 128 14.45 -1.89 -14.84
CA ALA A 128 15.10 -2.75 -15.83
C ALA A 128 14.86 -2.35 -17.32
N ALA A 129 14.13 -1.26 -17.58
CA ALA A 129 13.80 -0.73 -18.92
C ALA A 129 13.36 0.75 -18.80
N ALA A 130 12.78 1.33 -19.87
CA ALA A 130 12.29 2.70 -19.96
C ALA A 130 11.04 2.99 -19.08
N GLU A 131 11.11 2.66 -17.79
CA GLU A 131 10.15 2.90 -16.71
C GLU A 131 9.13 1.78 -16.41
N PRO A 132 9.57 0.59 -15.95
CA PRO A 132 8.69 -0.35 -15.25
C PRO A 132 8.20 0.23 -13.92
N THR A 133 6.95 -0.02 -13.56
CA THR A 133 6.42 0.29 -12.23
C THR A 133 7.14 -0.51 -11.14
N TYR A 134 7.44 0.12 -10.01
CA TYR A 134 8.13 -0.53 -8.89
C TYR A 134 7.36 -1.76 -8.38
N PRO A 135 7.96 -2.98 -8.36
CA PRO A 135 7.24 -4.20 -8.01
C PRO A 135 6.96 -4.34 -6.51
N GLY A 136 7.56 -3.50 -5.66
CA GLY A 136 7.52 -3.66 -4.20
C GLY A 136 8.63 -4.56 -3.67
N GLN A 137 9.03 -4.31 -2.43
CA GLN A 137 10.01 -5.10 -1.69
C GLN A 137 9.31 -6.25 -0.98
N VAL A 138 9.78 -7.48 -1.21
CA VAL A 138 9.33 -8.65 -0.46
C VAL A 138 10.37 -8.98 0.62
N GLU A 139 9.90 -9.04 1.87
CA GLU A 139 10.67 -9.44 3.03
C GLU A 139 10.13 -10.79 3.54
N ALA A 140 11.01 -11.76 3.75
CA ALA A 140 10.66 -13.01 4.40
C ALA A 140 10.47 -12.79 5.90
N LEU A 141 9.39 -13.34 6.46
CA LEU A 141 9.06 -13.34 7.88
C LEU A 141 9.23 -14.77 8.44
N PRO A 142 9.18 -14.96 9.77
CA PRO A 142 9.15 -16.28 10.38
C PRO A 142 8.02 -17.17 9.83
N ASP A 143 8.17 -18.48 10.02
CA ASP A 143 7.16 -19.50 9.69
C ASP A 143 6.78 -19.58 8.19
N GLY A 144 7.65 -19.09 7.32
CA GLY A 144 7.42 -19.11 5.87
C GLY A 144 6.48 -18.01 5.38
N GLU A 145 6.19 -17.03 6.22
CA GLU A 145 5.38 -15.87 5.88
C GLU A 145 6.23 -14.78 5.21
N ALA A 146 5.59 -13.78 4.63
CA ALA A 146 6.26 -12.68 3.98
C ALA A 146 5.43 -11.40 4.03
N ARG A 147 6.13 -10.28 3.88
CA ARG A 147 5.54 -8.95 3.72
C ARG A 147 5.94 -8.37 2.37
N LEU A 148 4.95 -7.82 1.66
CA LEU A 148 5.19 -6.94 0.52
C LEU A 148 5.04 -5.50 0.98
N THR A 149 6.04 -4.67 0.71
CA THR A 149 6.04 -3.23 1.03
C THR A 149 6.29 -2.39 -0.22
N VAL A 150 5.50 -1.34 -0.40
CA VAL A 150 5.59 -0.38 -1.51
C VAL A 150 5.64 1.03 -0.93
N GLY A 151 6.63 1.82 -1.34
CA GLY A 151 6.63 3.25 -1.09
C GLY A 151 5.75 3.96 -2.09
N LEU A 152 4.84 4.82 -1.63
CA LEU A 152 3.99 5.67 -2.47
C LEU A 152 4.38 7.12 -2.22
N ARG A 153 5.09 7.72 -3.17
CA ARG A 153 5.47 9.14 -3.11
C ARG A 153 4.30 9.98 -3.58
N VAL A 154 3.95 10.97 -2.78
CA VAL A 154 2.83 11.88 -3.09
C VAL A 154 3.42 13.17 -3.59
N GLU A 155 2.96 13.62 -4.75
CA GLU A 155 3.28 14.95 -5.27
C GLU A 155 3.03 16.02 -4.19
N ARG A 156 3.92 17.01 -4.11
CA ARG A 156 3.83 18.10 -3.14
C ARG A 156 2.49 18.83 -3.23
N PHE A 157 1.89 19.09 -2.08
CA PHE A 157 0.64 19.83 -1.93
C PHE A 157 0.88 21.33 -2.00
N ALA A 158 -0.15 22.10 -2.40
CA ALA A 158 -0.06 23.56 -2.45
C ALA A 158 0.21 24.19 -1.06
N SER A 159 -0.14 23.50 0.02
CA SER A 159 0.15 23.89 1.41
C SER A 159 1.64 23.89 1.76
N GLY A 160 2.47 23.26 0.93
CA GLY A 160 3.88 22.97 1.20
C GLY A 160 4.11 21.61 1.86
N ALA A 161 3.06 20.86 2.21
CA ALA A 161 3.19 19.49 2.67
C ALA A 161 3.77 18.59 1.57
N HIS A 162 4.71 17.72 1.96
CA HIS A 162 5.31 16.72 1.08
C HIS A 162 5.42 15.41 1.86
N VAL A 163 4.74 14.38 1.39
CA VAL A 163 4.57 13.14 2.16
C VAL A 163 4.80 11.93 1.27
N TYR A 164 5.16 10.83 1.90
CA TYR A 164 5.11 9.51 1.28
C TYR A 164 4.40 8.54 2.23
N LEU A 165 3.88 7.46 1.66
CA LEU A 165 3.29 6.38 2.42
C LEU A 165 4.11 5.10 2.23
N LEU A 166 4.12 4.26 3.26
CA LEU A 166 4.46 2.84 3.13
C LEU A 166 3.16 2.04 3.16
N ALA A 167 2.84 1.41 2.04
CA ALA A 167 1.75 0.47 1.91
C ALA A 167 2.30 -0.97 2.02
N SER A 168 1.69 -1.80 2.86
CA SER A 168 2.13 -3.18 3.01
C SER A 168 1.01 -4.17 3.29
N VAL A 169 1.22 -5.40 2.82
CA VAL A 169 0.36 -6.56 3.08
C VAL A 169 1.22 -7.72 3.57
N ARG A 170 0.65 -8.61 4.38
CA ARG A 170 1.33 -9.79 4.91
C ARG A 170 0.57 -11.05 4.56
N THR A 171 1.30 -12.11 4.24
CA THR A 171 0.71 -13.39 3.84
C THR A 171 -0.05 -14.09 4.96
N ASP A 172 0.31 -13.85 6.22
CA ASP A 172 -0.39 -14.37 7.41
C ASP A 172 -1.62 -13.55 7.82
N ARG A 173 -1.84 -12.42 7.16
CA ARG A 173 -2.98 -11.52 7.37
C ARG A 173 -3.51 -11.02 6.04
N PRO A 174 -4.09 -11.92 5.23
CA PRO A 174 -4.49 -11.60 3.86
C PRO A 174 -5.56 -10.51 3.75
N ASP A 175 -6.28 -10.26 4.83
CA ASP A 175 -7.37 -9.29 4.91
C ASP A 175 -6.94 -7.94 5.49
N GLU A 176 -5.63 -7.71 5.68
CA GLU A 176 -5.08 -6.46 6.20
C GLU A 176 -4.24 -5.70 5.16
N LEU A 177 -4.55 -4.41 4.99
CA LEU A 177 -3.69 -3.43 4.33
C LEU A 177 -3.18 -2.46 5.39
N THR A 178 -1.86 -2.38 5.55
CA THR A 178 -1.24 -1.40 6.44
C THR A 178 -0.76 -0.20 5.63
N LEU A 179 -1.19 1.00 6.03
CA LEU A 179 -0.74 2.27 5.48
C LEU A 179 -0.06 3.09 6.60
N GLN A 180 1.15 3.56 6.34
CA GLN A 180 1.88 4.44 7.26
C GLN A 180 2.30 5.69 6.50
N ALA A 181 1.96 6.88 7.02
CA ALA A 181 2.29 8.15 6.39
C ALA A 181 3.50 8.82 7.07
N PHE A 182 4.39 9.37 6.26
CA PHE A 182 5.60 10.03 6.69
C PHE A 182 5.76 11.37 5.97
N ALA A 183 6.38 12.35 6.64
CA ALA A 183 6.82 13.57 5.99
C ALA A 183 8.15 13.30 5.25
N GLU A 184 8.27 13.86 4.05
CA GLU A 184 9.57 13.98 3.38
C GLU A 184 10.42 15.04 4.10
N GLU A 185 11.75 14.96 3.97
CA GLU A 185 12.69 15.87 4.66
C GLU A 185 12.47 17.35 4.29
N ASP A 186 12.01 17.60 3.07
CA ASP A 186 11.73 18.93 2.51
C ASP A 186 10.24 19.34 2.68
N SER A 187 9.46 18.62 3.48
CA SER A 187 8.07 18.99 3.79
C SER A 187 8.02 20.20 4.71
N ALA A 188 7.00 21.06 4.53
CA ALA A 188 6.58 21.93 5.61
C ALA A 188 6.22 21.09 6.85
N PRO A 189 6.51 21.55 8.09
CA PRO A 189 6.18 20.81 9.30
C PRO A 189 4.69 20.47 9.36
N LEU A 190 4.36 19.21 9.61
CA LEU A 190 2.97 18.75 9.65
C LEU A 190 2.42 18.79 11.07
N ALA A 191 1.17 19.22 11.20
CA ALA A 191 0.37 19.00 12.39
C ALA A 191 -0.20 17.57 12.41
N ALA A 192 -0.64 17.09 11.24
CA ALA A 192 -1.16 15.73 11.04
C ALA A 192 -1.11 15.34 9.55
N CYS A 193 -1.23 14.05 9.28
CA CYS A 193 -1.55 13.52 7.96
C CYS A 193 -2.72 12.54 8.12
N ILE A 194 -3.86 12.86 7.52
CA ILE A 194 -5.09 12.08 7.65
C ILE A 194 -5.20 11.15 6.44
N LEU A 195 -5.53 9.88 6.69
CA LEU A 195 -5.87 8.91 5.66
C LEU A 195 -7.38 8.67 5.72
N THR A 196 -8.11 9.15 4.72
CA THR A 196 -9.59 9.12 4.72
C THR A 196 -10.10 8.06 3.75
N ALA A 197 -10.94 7.16 4.24
CA ALA A 197 -11.76 6.29 3.41
C ALA A 197 -12.91 7.10 2.76
N THR A 198 -12.88 7.30 1.44
CA THR A 198 -13.81 8.22 0.74
C THR A 198 -14.97 7.52 0.04
N MET A 199 -14.90 6.20 -0.21
CA MET A 199 -16.00 5.42 -0.81
C MET A 199 -15.99 3.97 -0.30
N GLY A 200 -16.13 3.78 1.00
CA GLY A 200 -16.23 2.45 1.61
C GLY A 200 -17.58 1.81 1.29
N ASN A 201 -17.67 1.03 0.21
CA ASN A 201 -18.91 0.38 -0.20
C ASN A 201 -19.28 -0.83 0.69
N LEU A 202 -18.36 -1.34 1.53
CA LEU A 202 -18.52 -2.66 2.15
C LEU A 202 -18.19 -2.83 3.64
N GLU A 203 -17.69 -1.86 4.41
CA GLU A 203 -17.47 -2.10 5.86
C GLU A 203 -17.69 -0.86 6.74
N ARG A 204 -18.44 -1.07 7.83
CA ARG A 204 -18.49 -0.19 9.00
C ARG A 204 -17.11 -0.22 9.69
N LEU A 205 -16.51 0.94 9.97
CA LEU A 205 -15.31 1.03 10.82
C LEU A 205 -15.56 0.28 12.13
N ARG A 206 -14.95 -0.91 12.34
CA ARG A 206 -15.23 -1.72 13.54
C ARG A 206 -14.42 -1.25 14.74
N GLU A 207 -13.14 -0.95 14.51
CA GLU A 207 -12.17 -0.55 15.53
C GLU A 207 -11.26 0.56 14.99
N LEU A 208 -11.01 1.56 15.83
CA LEU A 208 -10.06 2.64 15.65
C LEU A 208 -8.96 2.49 16.70
N HIS A 209 -7.74 2.19 16.26
CA HIS A 209 -6.60 1.98 17.15
C HIS A 209 -5.86 3.32 17.35
N LEU A 210 -6.01 3.91 18.54
CA LEU A 210 -5.30 5.12 18.98
C LEU A 210 -4.05 4.71 19.78
N ARG A 211 -3.15 5.68 20.04
CA ARG A 211 -1.88 5.45 20.76
C ARG A 211 -2.07 4.74 22.10
N ASP A 212 -3.14 5.06 22.82
CA ASP A 212 -3.40 4.68 24.21
C ASP A 212 -4.66 3.81 24.38
N ARG A 213 -5.44 3.60 23.31
CA ARG A 213 -6.68 2.80 23.37
C ARG A 213 -7.15 2.33 22.01
N VAL A 214 -7.94 1.26 22.01
CA VAL A 214 -8.79 0.89 20.88
C VAL A 214 -10.19 1.47 21.14
N VAL A 215 -10.79 2.10 20.14
CA VAL A 215 -12.16 2.64 20.18
C VAL A 215 -13.00 1.87 19.17
N THR A 216 -14.11 1.30 19.60
CA THR A 216 -15.02 0.60 18.67
C THR A 216 -15.98 1.57 17.97
N CYS A 217 -16.57 1.15 16.84
CA CYS A 217 -17.63 1.89 16.16
C CYS A 217 -18.75 2.34 17.12
N ARG A 218 -19.11 1.45 18.05
CA ARG A 218 -20.19 1.67 19.02
C ARG A 218 -19.85 2.72 20.05
N GLU A 219 -18.57 2.90 20.37
CA GLU A 219 -18.12 3.99 21.24
C GLU A 219 -18.11 5.33 20.50
N LEU A 220 -17.76 5.35 19.20
CA LEU A 220 -17.77 6.56 18.38
C LEU A 220 -19.19 7.02 18.04
N TYR A 221 -20.09 6.07 17.77
CA TYR A 221 -21.46 6.31 17.35
C TYR A 221 -22.45 5.53 18.24
N PRO A 222 -22.57 5.86 19.55
CA PRO A 222 -23.36 5.09 20.50
C PRO A 222 -24.86 5.05 20.22
N HIS A 223 -25.33 5.91 19.32
CA HIS A 223 -26.74 6.04 18.96
C HIS A 223 -27.07 5.60 17.53
N PHE A 224 -26.10 5.09 16.76
CA PHE A 224 -26.33 4.65 15.39
C PHE A 224 -27.10 3.32 15.38
N GLN A 225 -28.29 3.29 14.76
CA GLN A 225 -29.18 2.11 14.73
C GLN A 225 -29.14 1.31 13.42
N GLY A 226 -28.34 1.76 12.44
CA GLY A 226 -28.13 1.01 11.18
C GLY A 226 -29.15 1.29 10.08
N ASP A 227 -29.89 2.37 10.21
CA ASP A 227 -30.87 2.94 9.30
C ASP A 227 -30.20 4.03 8.43
N GLY A 228 -29.58 3.59 7.34
CA GLY A 228 -28.96 4.43 6.31
C GLY A 228 -28.81 3.66 5.01
#